data_AF-A0AAW0MJF8-F1
#
_entry.id   AF-A0AAW0MJF8-F1
#
_cell.length_a   1.000
_cell.length_b   1.000
_cell.length_c   1.000
_cell.angle_alpha   90.00
_cell.angle_beta   90.00
_cell.angle_gamma   90.00
#
_symmetry.space_group_name_H-M   'P 1'
#
loop_
_entity.id
_entity.type
_entity.pdbx_description
1 polymer ?
#
loop_
_entity_poly.entity_id
_entity_poly.type
_entity_poly.pdbx_seq_one_letter_code
_entity_poly.pdbx_strand_id
1 'polypeptide(L)' 'LCCEGCTKYMKDSLKNKFNINVVSSTQTVTLTGQNMQPGDSAVYFCARRAQSQKVYEELHKNSLE' A
#
# COMPACT_ATOMS: atom_id res chain seq x y z
N LEU A 1 -0.77 1.86 -10.18
CA LEU A 1 -0.46 1.20 -8.88
C LEU A 1 -0.34 2.30 -7.85
N CYS A 2 -1.06 2.32 -6.75
CA CYS A 2 -2.38 1.75 -6.53
C CYS A 2 -3.22 2.95 -6.11
N CYS A 3 -4.21 3.27 -6.97
CA CYS A 3 -5.26 4.27 -6.84
C CYS A 3 -4.84 5.71 -6.48
N GLU A 4 -4.91 6.59 -7.47
CA GLU A 4 -5.05 8.03 -7.29
C GLU A 4 -6.36 8.26 -6.48
N GLY A 5 -6.24 8.72 -5.24
CA GLY A 5 -7.35 8.85 -4.28
C GLY A 5 -7.49 7.73 -3.23
N CYS A 6 -6.67 6.67 -3.27
CA CYS A 6 -6.64 5.71 -2.15
C CYS A 6 -5.93 6.25 -0.93
N THR A 7 -6.47 5.92 0.24
CA THR A 7 -5.77 6.17 1.51
C THR A 7 -4.56 5.25 1.61
N LYS A 8 -3.37 5.85 1.66
CA LYS A 8 -2.13 5.13 2.01
C LYS A 8 -2.27 4.59 3.43
N TYR A 9 -2.49 3.29 3.56
CA TYR A 9 -2.53 2.63 4.86
C TYR A 9 -1.11 2.37 5.36
N MET A 10 -0.79 2.91 6.53
CA MET A 10 0.47 2.66 7.23
C MET A 10 0.16 2.45 8.70
N LYS A 11 0.55 1.28 9.23
CA LYS A 11 0.37 0.95 10.65
C LYS A 11 1.02 2.02 11.51
N ASP A 12 0.31 2.50 12.54
CA ASP A 12 0.78 3.62 13.36
C ASP A 12 2.15 3.39 14.00
N SER A 13 2.43 2.17 14.45
CA SER A 13 3.72 1.79 15.02
C SER A 13 4.90 1.90 14.05
N LEU A 14 4.63 1.99 12.74
CA LEU A 14 5.62 2.10 11.68
C LEU A 14 5.78 3.54 11.16
N LYS A 15 4.89 4.47 11.54
CA LYS A 15 4.88 5.86 11.05
C LYS A 15 6.16 6.62 11.33
N ASN A 16 6.83 6.34 12.44
CA ASN A 16 8.09 6.97 12.81
C ASN A 16 9.33 6.25 12.23
N LYS A 17 9.17 5.04 11.70
CA LYS A 17 10.29 4.18 11.28
C LYS A 17 10.52 4.22 9.76
N PHE A 18 9.44 4.33 8.99
CA PHE A 18 9.48 4.28 7.54
C PHE A 18 8.71 5.43 6.92
N ASN A 19 9.20 5.89 5.77
CA ASN A 19 8.43 6.71 4.84
C ASN A 19 8.23 5.93 3.53
N ILE A 20 7.08 6.11 2.88
CA ILE A 20 6.77 5.47 1.60
C ILE A 20 6.38 6.57 0.61
N ASN A 21 7.11 6.65 -0.49
CA ASN A 21 6.78 7.52 -1.60
C ASN A 21 6.34 6.67 -2.80
N VAL A 22 5.25 7.07 -3.46
CA VAL A 22 4.70 6.38 -4.62
C VAL A 22 4.68 7.36 -5.79
N VAL A 23 5.49 7.08 -6.81
CA VAL A 23 5.55 7.88 -8.03
C VAL A 23 4.74 7.15 -9.10
N SER A 24 3.48 7.58 -9.30
CA SER A 24 2.52 6.91 -10.16
C SER A 24 2.94 6.88 -11.64
N SER A 25 3.57 7.95 -12.13
CA SER A 25 4.01 8.11 -13.53
C SER A 25 5.04 7.07 -13.95
N THR A 26 5.92 6.67 -13.03
CA THR A 26 6.98 5.68 -13.26
C THR A 26 6.68 4.32 -12.66
N GLN A 27 5.53 4.18 -11.97
CA GLN A 27 5.15 2.98 -11.22
C GLN A 27 6.20 2.58 -10.16
N THR A 28 6.96 3.55 -9.66
CA THR A 28 8.02 3.33 -8.66
C THR A 28 7.47 3.53 -7.25
N VAL A 29 7.82 2.61 -6.36
CA VAL A 29 7.59 2.73 -4.92
C VAL A 29 8.92 2.79 -4.21
N THR A 30 9.13 3.83 -3.41
CA THR A 30 10.33 4.02 -2.60
C THR A 30 9.97 3.87 -1.12
N LEU A 31 10.60 2.93 -0.43
CA LEU A 31 10.51 2.75 1.01
C LEU A 31 11.82 3.25 1.64
N THR A 32 11.73 4.31 2.46
CA THR A 32 12.89 4.90 3.15
C THR A 32 12.82 4.57 4.64
N GLY A 33 13.86 3.93 5.18
CA GLY A 33 14.04 3.81 6.63
C GLY A 33 14.53 5.13 7.24
N GLN A 34 13.90 5.57 8.34
CA GLN A 34 14.24 6.81 9.04
C GLN A 34 14.78 6.51 10.43
N ASN A 35 13.92 6.10 11.37
CA ASN A 35 14.30 5.81 12.76
C ASN A 35 14.31 4.30 13.06
N MET A 36 15.00 3.53 12.21
CA MET A 36 15.10 2.08 12.37
C MET A 36 15.97 1.70 13.58
N GLN A 37 15.56 0.64 14.28
CA GLN A 37 16.26 0.05 15.40
C GLN A 37 16.66 -1.39 15.07
N PRO A 38 17.62 -2.00 15.78
CA PRO A 38 18.00 -3.39 15.54
C PRO A 38 16.83 -4.37 15.60
N GLY A 39 15.83 -4.11 16.46
CA GLY A 39 14.61 -4.91 16.60
C GLY A 39 13.63 -4.81 15.43
N ASP A 40 13.83 -3.87 14.50
CA ASP A 40 13.03 -3.78 13.27
C ASP A 40 13.57 -4.68 12.15
N SER A 41 14.68 -5.39 12.38
CA SER A 41 15.29 -6.26 11.37
C SER A 41 14.33 -7.34 10.88
N ALA A 42 14.06 -7.35 9.59
CA ALA A 42 13.15 -8.28 8.94
C ALA A 42 13.50 -8.45 7.46
N VAL A 43 12.87 -9.42 6.80
CA VAL A 43 12.85 -9.52 5.35
C VAL A 43 11.66 -8.75 4.81
N TYR A 44 11.90 -7.79 3.92
CA TYR A 44 10.88 -6.91 3.36
C TYR A 44 10.56 -7.33 1.93
N PHE A 45 9.27 -7.52 1.64
CA PHE A 45 8.80 -7.87 0.31
C PHE A 45 7.97 -6.74 -0.28
N CYS A 46 8.25 -6.37 -1.53
CA CYS A 46 7.38 -5.50 -2.30
C CYS A 46 6.25 -6.37 -2.89
N ALA A 47 5.01 -6.11 -2.48
CA ALA A 47 3.84 -6.80 -2.98
C ALA A 47 2.90 -5.80 -3.68
N ARG A 48 2.47 -6.15 -4.89
CA ARG A 48 1.47 -5.41 -5.65
C ARG A 48 0.17 -6.21 -5.61
N ARG A 49 -0.88 -5.68 -4.99
CA ARG A 49 -2.22 -6.27 -5.09
C ARG A 49 -2.70 -6.15 -6.55
N ALA A 50 -3.05 -7.26 -7.18
CA ALA A 50 -3.80 -7.23 -8.44
C ALA A 50 -5.12 -6.48 -8.18
N GLN A 51 -5.56 -5.63 -9.11
CA GLN A 51 -6.71 -4.76 -8.94
C GLN A 51 -8.01 -5.59 -8.92
N SER A 52 -8.26 -6.32 -7.84
CA SER A 52 -9.51 -7.04 -7.55
C SER A 52 -10.65 -6.08 -7.18
N GLN A 53 -10.48 -4.78 -7.41
CA GLN A 53 -11.51 -3.76 -7.19
C GLN A 53 -12.60 -3.88 -8.27
N LYS A 54 -12.26 -4.28 -9.51
CA LYS A 54 -13.25 -4.63 -10.53
C LYS A 54 -14.16 -5.79 -10.08
N VAL A 55 -13.58 -6.81 -9.46
CA VAL A 55 -14.32 -7.98 -8.96
C VAL A 55 -15.25 -7.61 -7.80
N TYR A 56 -14.83 -6.71 -6.89
CA TYR A 56 -15.66 -6.26 -5.78
C TYR A 56 -16.86 -5.40 -6.23
N GLU A 57 -16.66 -4.52 -7.21
CA GLU A 57 -17.75 -3.74 -7.81
C GLU A 57 -18.70 -4.58 -8.66
N GLU A 58 -18.22 -5.65 -9.31
CA GLU A 58 -19.06 -6.60 -10.07
C GLU A 58 -19.91 -7.50 -9.15
N LEU A 59 -19.40 -7.91 -7.98
CA LEU A 59 -20.13 -8.76 -7.04
C LEU A 59 -21.28 -8.05 -6.30
N HIS A 60 -21.25 -6.72 -6.19
CA HIS A 60 -22.27 -5.94 -5.48
C HIS A 60 -23.31 -5.25 -6.38
N LYS A 61 -23.25 -5.43 -7.72
CA LYS A 61 -24.23 -4.85 -8.65
C LYS A 61 -25.61 -5.51 -8.64
N ASN A 62 -25.76 -6.71 -8.06
CA ASN A 62 -27.02 -7.47 -8.07
C ASN A 62 -27.75 -7.52 -6.72
N SER A 63 -27.40 -6.66 -5.74
CA SER A 63 -28.06 -6.65 -4.42
C SER A 63 -28.95 -5.42 -4.18
N LEU A 64 -29.39 -4.74 -5.25
CA LEU A 64 -30.49 -3.79 -5.22
C LEU A 64 -31.62 -4.31 -6.13
N GLU A 65 -32.15 -5.47 -5.78
CA GLU A 65 -33.60 -5.69 -5.78
C GLU A 65 -34.05 -5.79 -4.32
#